data_AF-A0A164I660-F1
#
_entry.id   AF-A0A164I660-F1
#
_cell.length_a   1.000
_cell.length_b   1.000
_cell.length_c   1.000
_cell.angle_alpha   90.00
_cell.angle_beta   90.00
_cell.angle_gamma   90.00
#
_symmetry.space_group_name_H-M   'P 1'
#
loop_
_entity.id
_entity.type
_entity.pdbx_description
1 polymer ?
#
loop_
_entity_poly.entity_id
_entity_poly.type
_entity_poly.pdbx_seq_one_letter_code
_entity_poly.pdbx_strand_id
1 'polypeptide(L)'
;GPKPNLLDINQVNPPMRLEVSQPILDFADMAKLRNIDQATKGKFKSATLDITYPVLWGREGVEAKLASLCAEAVDAIKGGHNILIISDRGVSATQVAVPALLALSAIHQHLVTAGLRTTAGLVVETGTAREVHHFAVLAGYGAEAVHPYLAMET
;
A
#
# COMPACT_ATOMS: atom_id res chain seq x y z
N GLY A 1 3.98 6.12 6.61
CA GLY A 1 3.38 7.43 7.03
C GLY A 1 4.27 8.58 6.60
N PRO A 2 3.85 9.86 6.73
CA PRO A 2 4.59 10.99 6.16
C PRO A 2 6.00 11.12 6.77
N LYS A 3 7.01 11.34 5.92
CA LYS A 3 8.40 11.53 6.35
C LYS A 3 8.60 12.95 6.90
N PRO A 4 9.31 13.12 8.04
CA PRO A 4 9.59 14.43 8.61
C PRO A 4 10.57 15.22 7.74
N ASN A 5 10.59 16.54 7.92
CA ASN A 5 11.59 17.41 7.30
C ASN A 5 12.94 17.21 8.01
N LEU A 6 13.92 16.66 7.29
CA LEU A 6 15.25 16.37 7.84
C LEU A 6 16.07 17.62 8.20
N LEU A 7 15.74 18.77 7.61
CA LEU A 7 16.49 20.02 7.81
C LEU A 7 15.86 20.94 8.85
N ASP A 8 14.69 20.60 9.37
CA ASP A 8 13.99 21.42 10.35
C ASP A 8 14.50 21.14 11.77
N ILE A 9 15.60 21.81 12.12
CA ILE A 9 16.22 21.72 13.46
C ILE A 9 15.35 22.33 14.57
N ASN A 10 14.30 23.07 14.23
CA ASN A 10 13.40 23.73 15.18
C ASN A 10 12.11 22.94 15.40
N GLN A 11 11.96 21.75 14.84
CA GLN A 11 10.75 20.94 14.97
C GLN A 11 10.65 20.34 16.40
N VAL A 12 10.09 21.13 17.33
CA VAL A 12 9.94 20.76 18.75
C VAL A 12 8.98 19.58 18.97
N ASN A 13 8.06 19.34 18.03
CA ASN A 13 7.17 18.18 18.04
C ASN A 13 7.25 17.44 16.70
N PRO A 14 7.91 16.27 16.64
CA PRO A 14 7.95 15.49 15.42
C PRO A 14 6.53 15.01 15.04
N PRO A 15 6.21 14.89 13.74
CA PRO A 15 4.93 14.37 13.31
C PRO A 15 4.73 12.95 13.84
N MET A 16 3.50 12.62 14.24
CA MET A 16 3.14 11.28 14.71
C MET A 16 3.51 10.26 13.64
N ARG A 17 4.08 9.13 14.05
CA ARG A 17 4.41 8.01 13.16
C ARG A 17 3.83 6.72 13.69
N LEU A 18 3.52 5.82 12.77
CA LEU A 18 3.19 4.44 13.07
C LEU A 18 4.48 3.63 13.01
N GLU A 19 4.78 2.95 14.09
CA GLU A 19 5.91 2.04 14.20
C GLU A 19 5.37 0.62 14.32
N VAL A 20 5.99 -0.28 13.58
CA VAL A 20 5.74 -1.71 13.63
C VAL A 20 7.06 -2.39 13.97
N SER A 21 7.02 -3.38 14.87
CA SER A 21 8.21 -4.11 15.31
C SER A 21 8.83 -4.96 14.20
N GLN A 22 8.01 -5.38 13.23
CA GLN A 22 8.41 -6.13 12.05
C GLN A 22 7.59 -5.70 10.83
N PRO A 23 8.11 -5.90 9.61
CA PRO A 23 7.40 -5.51 8.39
C PRO A 23 6.27 -6.48 8.00
N ILE A 24 6.12 -7.61 8.71
CA ILE A 24 5.09 -8.61 8.43
C ILE A 24 3.90 -8.38 9.37
N LEU A 25 2.73 -8.13 8.78
CA LEU A 25 1.49 -7.82 9.50
C LEU A 25 0.60 -9.05 9.59
N ASP A 26 -0.05 -9.24 10.74
CA ASP A 26 -1.11 -10.23 10.90
C ASP A 26 -2.51 -9.63 10.60
N PHE A 27 -3.54 -10.45 10.75
CA PHE A 27 -4.93 -10.04 10.54
C PHE A 27 -5.39 -8.94 11.50
N ALA A 28 -4.95 -8.99 12.77
CA ALA A 28 -5.32 -8.00 13.76
C ALA A 28 -4.67 -6.64 13.45
N ASP A 29 -3.43 -6.64 13.00
CA ASP A 29 -2.71 -5.44 12.56
C ASP A 29 -3.36 -4.80 11.33
N MET A 30 -3.79 -5.62 10.36
CA MET A 30 -4.53 -5.12 9.19
C MET A 30 -5.90 -4.55 9.54
N ALA A 31 -6.58 -5.11 10.54
CA ALA A 31 -7.83 -4.55 11.08
C ALA A 31 -7.59 -3.21 11.79
N LYS A 32 -6.50 -3.07 12.55
CA LYS A 32 -6.09 -1.79 13.16
C LYS A 32 -5.79 -0.74 12.10
N LEU A 33 -5.06 -1.11 11.03
CA LEU A 33 -4.72 -0.18 9.95
C LEU A 33 -5.95 0.36 9.22
N ARG A 34 -6.96 -0.48 8.96
CA ARG A 34 -8.22 -0.02 8.32
C ARG A 34 -9.05 0.89 9.22
N ASN A 35 -8.98 0.69 10.54
CA ASN A 35 -9.70 1.49 11.52
C ASN A 35 -8.84 2.60 12.15
N ILE A 36 -7.69 2.90 11.54
CA ILE A 36 -6.67 3.77 12.14
C ILE A 36 -7.14 5.21 12.33
N ASP A 37 -8.10 5.66 11.53
CA ASP A 37 -8.69 7.00 11.64
C ASP A 37 -9.31 7.22 13.03
N GLN A 38 -10.15 6.28 13.45
CA GLN A 38 -10.80 6.32 14.77
C GLN A 38 -9.77 6.27 15.90
N ALA A 39 -8.79 5.38 15.79
CA ALA A 39 -7.75 5.20 16.80
C ALA A 39 -6.83 6.42 16.94
N THR A 40 -6.65 7.19 15.86
CA THR A 40 -5.70 8.32 15.82
C THR A 40 -6.38 9.69 15.74
N LYS A 41 -7.72 9.74 15.86
CA LYS A 41 -8.55 10.95 15.78
C LYS A 41 -8.30 11.73 14.48
N GLY A 42 -8.29 11.05 13.33
CA GLY A 42 -8.13 11.69 12.02
C GLY A 42 -6.71 11.98 11.58
N LYS A 43 -5.69 11.66 12.40
CA LYS A 43 -4.28 11.89 12.02
C LYS A 43 -3.78 10.93 10.95
N PHE A 44 -4.29 9.70 10.95
CA PHE A 44 -4.00 8.72 9.92
C PHE A 44 -5.29 8.27 9.24
N LYS A 45 -5.21 8.08 7.93
CA LYS A 45 -6.31 7.57 7.12
C LYS A 45 -5.77 6.59 6.11
N SER A 46 -6.40 5.42 6.03
CA SER A 46 -6.05 4.36 5.09
C SER A 46 -7.01 4.32 3.91
N ALA A 47 -6.49 4.21 2.69
CA ALA A 47 -7.27 3.85 1.51
C ALA A 47 -6.83 2.47 1.02
N THR A 48 -7.77 1.65 0.54
CA THR A 48 -7.46 0.38 -0.12
C THR A 48 -7.52 0.57 -1.62
N LEU A 49 -6.42 0.24 -2.30
CA LEU A 49 -6.30 0.17 -3.74
C LEU A 49 -6.42 -1.29 -4.15
N ASP A 50 -7.56 -1.64 -4.74
CA ASP A 50 -7.81 -2.98 -5.26
C ASP A 50 -7.02 -3.17 -6.56
N ILE A 51 -6.09 -4.13 -6.60
CA ILE A 51 -5.25 -4.40 -7.79
C ILE A 51 -5.89 -5.37 -8.78
N THR A 52 -7.15 -5.73 -8.57
CA THR A 52 -7.87 -6.63 -9.46
C THR A 52 -8.60 -5.90 -10.58
N TYR A 53 -8.81 -6.61 -11.68
CA TYR A 53 -9.53 -6.13 -12.84
C TYR A 53 -10.31 -7.28 -13.52
N PRO A 54 -11.36 -6.96 -14.30
CA PRO A 54 -12.17 -7.98 -14.97
C PRO A 54 -11.36 -8.84 -15.93
N VAL A 55 -11.50 -10.16 -15.85
CA VAL A 55 -10.86 -11.13 -16.75
C VAL A 55 -11.12 -10.81 -18.23
N LEU A 56 -12.30 -10.28 -18.53
CA LEU A 56 -12.73 -9.90 -19.88
C LEU A 56 -11.84 -8.84 -20.55
N TRP A 57 -11.09 -8.06 -19.78
CA TRP A 57 -10.16 -7.05 -20.33
C TRP A 57 -8.88 -7.68 -20.90
N GLY A 58 -8.64 -8.96 -20.64
CA GLY A 58 -7.48 -9.68 -21.17
C GLY A 58 -6.14 -9.02 -20.82
N ARG A 59 -5.22 -9.01 -21.78
CA ARG A 59 -3.86 -8.47 -21.61
C ARG A 59 -3.80 -6.95 -21.47
N GLU A 60 -4.70 -6.24 -22.13
CA GLU A 60 -4.79 -4.78 -22.10
C GLU A 60 -5.25 -4.28 -20.71
N GLY A 61 -5.96 -5.14 -19.97
CA GLY A 61 -6.41 -4.86 -18.62
C GLY A 61 -5.29 -4.55 -17.62
N VAL A 62 -4.10 -5.12 -17.79
CA VAL A 62 -2.96 -4.85 -16.89
C VAL A 62 -2.51 -3.40 -17.01
N GLU A 63 -2.30 -2.90 -18.23
CA GLU A 63 -1.84 -1.53 -18.47
C GLU A 63 -2.89 -0.52 -18.02
N ALA A 64 -4.15 -0.75 -18.39
CA ALA A 64 -5.27 0.09 -17.96
C ALA A 64 -5.40 0.11 -16.43
N LYS A 65 -5.28 -1.04 -15.76
CA LYS A 65 -5.39 -1.13 -14.31
C LYS A 65 -4.21 -0.42 -13.61
N LEU A 66 -2.98 -0.57 -14.12
CA LEU A 66 -1.83 0.14 -13.58
C LEU A 66 -1.97 1.66 -13.71
N ALA A 67 -2.45 2.16 -14.85
CA ALA A 67 -2.73 3.58 -15.03
C ALA A 67 -3.79 4.08 -14.05
N SER A 68 -4.88 3.31 -13.87
CA SER A 68 -5.93 3.60 -12.89
C SER A 68 -5.39 3.67 -11.46
N LEU A 69 -4.61 2.66 -11.05
CA LEU A 69 -4.01 2.58 -9.71
C LEU A 69 -3.09 3.77 -9.39
N CYS A 70 -2.30 4.22 -10.37
CA CYS A 70 -1.46 5.41 -10.23
C CYS A 70 -2.30 6.68 -9.97
N ALA A 71 -3.38 6.87 -10.72
CA ALA A 71 -4.30 7.99 -10.52
C ALA A 71 -5.03 7.89 -9.17
N GLU A 72 -5.60 6.73 -8.85
CA GLU A 72 -6.28 6.46 -7.58
C GLU A 72 -5.38 6.71 -6.37
N ALA A 73 -4.09 6.33 -6.45
CA ALA A 73 -3.12 6.58 -5.38
C ALA A 73 -2.89 8.08 -5.15
N VAL A 74 -2.77 8.87 -6.22
CA VAL A 74 -2.61 10.33 -6.14
C VAL A 74 -3.86 10.96 -5.55
N ASP A 75 -5.04 10.55 -6.01
CA ASP A 75 -6.32 11.09 -5.53
C ASP A 75 -6.57 10.73 -4.06
N ALA A 76 -6.25 9.50 -3.65
CA ALA A 76 -6.32 9.08 -2.26
C ALA A 76 -5.44 9.95 -1.35
N ILE A 77 -4.19 10.21 -1.77
CA ILE A 77 -3.25 11.06 -1.03
C ILE A 77 -3.76 12.49 -0.95
N LYS A 78 -4.24 13.07 -2.05
CA LYS A 78 -4.83 14.41 -2.08
C LYS A 78 -6.10 14.50 -1.23
N GLY A 79 -6.85 13.41 -1.12
CA GLY A 79 -7.97 13.23 -0.20
C GLY A 79 -7.58 13.09 1.28
N GLY A 80 -6.28 13.14 1.60
CA GLY A 80 -5.77 13.10 2.97
C GLY A 80 -5.44 11.69 3.49
N HIS A 81 -5.46 10.66 2.63
CA HIS A 81 -5.01 9.32 3.01
C HIS A 81 -3.48 9.28 3.03
N ASN A 82 -2.92 8.82 4.15
CA ASN A 82 -1.48 8.74 4.38
C ASN A 82 -1.00 7.30 4.61
N ILE A 83 -1.89 6.33 4.37
CA ILE A 83 -1.61 4.90 4.26
C ILE A 83 -2.37 4.38 3.04
N LEU A 84 -1.68 3.78 2.09
CA LEU A 84 -2.28 3.13 0.93
C LEU A 84 -2.05 1.62 1.06
N ILE A 85 -3.15 0.87 1.10
CA ILE A 85 -3.16 -0.59 1.17
C ILE A 85 -3.38 -1.12 -0.25
N ILE A 86 -2.36 -1.73 -0.83
CA ILE A 86 -2.40 -2.34 -2.16
C ILE A 86 -2.83 -3.79 -1.97
N SER A 87 -4.02 -4.16 -2.42
CA SER A 87 -4.64 -5.45 -2.07
C SER A 87 -5.07 -6.26 -3.28
N ASP A 88 -4.78 -7.57 -3.26
CA ASP A 88 -5.31 -8.56 -4.20
C ASP A 88 -6.49 -9.37 -3.66
N ARG A 89 -7.10 -8.99 -2.53
CA ARG A 89 -8.24 -9.71 -1.94
C ARG A 89 -9.49 -9.76 -2.85
N GLY A 90 -9.56 -8.92 -3.87
CA GLY A 90 -10.68 -8.90 -4.85
C GLY A 90 -10.68 -10.08 -5.84
N VAL A 91 -9.66 -10.94 -5.82
CA VAL A 91 -9.54 -12.05 -6.78
C VAL A 91 -10.76 -12.97 -6.69
N SER A 92 -11.34 -13.28 -7.84
CA SER A 92 -12.49 -14.16 -7.97
C SER A 92 -12.53 -14.82 -9.35
N ALA A 93 -13.55 -15.62 -9.64
CA ALA A 93 -13.71 -16.25 -10.96
C ALA A 93 -13.80 -15.23 -12.12
N THR A 94 -14.15 -13.98 -11.84
CA THR A 94 -14.31 -12.91 -12.85
C THR A 94 -13.30 -11.77 -12.70
N GLN A 95 -12.49 -11.78 -11.63
CA GLN A 95 -11.50 -10.74 -11.32
C GLN A 95 -10.11 -11.35 -11.15
N VAL A 96 -9.14 -10.85 -11.90
CA VAL A 96 -7.73 -11.25 -11.81
C VAL A 96 -6.89 -10.12 -11.24
N ALA A 97 -5.89 -10.46 -10.44
CA ALA A 97 -4.97 -9.49 -9.87
C ALA A 97 -3.82 -9.18 -10.83
N VAL A 98 -3.45 -7.90 -10.90
CA VAL A 98 -2.10 -7.52 -11.31
C VAL A 98 -1.12 -8.09 -10.28
N PRO A 99 0.05 -8.63 -10.69
CA PRO A 99 1.06 -9.08 -9.72
C PRO A 99 1.38 -7.99 -8.70
N ALA A 100 1.29 -8.31 -7.41
CA ALA A 100 1.38 -7.32 -6.33
C ALA A 100 2.68 -6.49 -6.38
N LEU A 101 3.81 -7.12 -6.71
CA LEU A 101 5.09 -6.43 -6.91
C LEU A 101 5.02 -5.40 -8.04
N LEU A 102 4.37 -5.73 -9.16
CA LEU A 102 4.23 -4.83 -10.32
C LEU A 102 3.34 -3.63 -9.97
N ALA A 103 2.19 -3.88 -9.34
CA ALA A 103 1.28 -2.83 -8.89
C ALA A 103 1.96 -1.89 -7.89
N LEU A 104 2.63 -2.44 -6.87
CA LEU A 104 3.42 -1.68 -5.91
C LEU A 104 4.47 -0.82 -6.58
N SER A 105 5.25 -1.40 -7.49
CA SER A 105 6.36 -0.71 -8.16
C SER A 105 5.85 0.47 -9.00
N ALA A 106 4.76 0.26 -9.74
CA ALA A 106 4.15 1.31 -10.56
C ALA A 106 3.67 2.48 -9.68
N ILE A 107 2.92 2.19 -8.61
CA ILE A 107 2.44 3.21 -7.66
C ILE A 107 3.63 3.91 -7.01
N HIS A 108 4.63 3.17 -6.52
CA HIS A 108 5.81 3.72 -5.88
C HIS A 108 6.52 4.73 -6.78
N GLN A 109 6.87 4.33 -8.00
CA GLN A 109 7.61 5.17 -8.95
C GLN A 109 6.78 6.37 -9.43
N HIS A 110 5.48 6.18 -9.61
CA HIS A 110 4.58 7.28 -9.97
C HIS A 110 4.51 8.33 -8.86
N LEU A 111 4.36 7.91 -7.60
CA LEU A 111 4.36 8.82 -6.45
C LEU A 111 5.71 9.51 -6.24
N VAL A 112 6.83 8.86 -6.55
CA VAL A 112 8.16 9.50 -6.54
C VAL A 112 8.21 10.61 -7.58
N THR A 113 7.83 10.30 -8.83
CA THR A 113 7.81 11.28 -9.93
C THR A 113 6.88 12.46 -9.63
N ALA A 114 5.75 12.21 -8.98
CA ALA A 114 4.79 13.23 -8.57
C ALA A 114 5.22 14.03 -7.31
N GLY A 115 6.33 13.67 -6.65
CA GLY A 115 6.77 14.30 -5.40
C GLY A 115 5.90 13.97 -4.18
N LEU A 116 5.10 12.91 -4.25
CA LEU A 116 4.13 12.50 -3.22
C LEU A 116 4.56 11.27 -2.42
N ARG A 117 5.61 10.54 -2.81
CA ARG A 117 5.99 9.28 -2.12
C ARG A 117 6.27 9.46 -0.62
N THR A 118 6.71 10.64 -0.19
CA THR A 118 7.03 10.91 1.22
C THR A 118 5.79 11.21 2.07
N THR A 119 4.59 11.36 1.49
CA THR A 119 3.38 11.76 2.22
C THR A 119 2.57 10.58 2.74
N ALA A 120 2.72 9.40 2.14
CA ALA A 120 1.97 8.20 2.49
C ALA A 120 2.86 6.97 2.66
N GLY A 121 2.43 6.04 3.54
CA GLY A 121 3.00 4.70 3.62
C GLY A 121 2.33 3.72 2.67
N LEU A 122 3.10 2.79 2.11
CA LEU A 122 2.58 1.74 1.23
C LEU A 122 2.58 0.39 1.97
N VAL A 123 1.41 -0.23 2.08
CA VAL A 123 1.21 -1.54 2.70
C VAL A 123 0.71 -2.50 1.63
N VAL A 124 1.30 -3.69 1.54
CA VAL A 124 0.88 -4.70 0.55
C VAL A 124 0.13 -5.82 1.25
N GLU A 125 -1.11 -6.07 0.83
CA GLU A 125 -1.90 -7.23 1.24
C GLU A 125 -2.01 -8.19 0.05
N THR A 126 -1.35 -9.34 0.13
CA THR A 126 -1.28 -10.25 -1.02
C THR A 126 -1.30 -11.73 -0.64
N GLY A 127 -1.98 -12.54 -1.47
CA GLY A 127 -1.98 -14.00 -1.35
C GLY A 127 -0.73 -14.66 -1.96
N THR A 128 0.13 -13.89 -2.63
CA THR A 128 1.28 -14.38 -3.40
C THR A 128 2.60 -14.39 -2.60
N ALA A 129 2.73 -13.55 -1.57
CA ALA A 129 3.93 -13.51 -0.73
C ALA A 129 3.98 -14.71 0.22
N ARG A 130 5.05 -15.51 0.13
CA ARG A 130 5.20 -16.79 0.86
C ARG A 130 6.65 -17.09 1.19
N GLU A 131 7.55 -16.80 0.26
CA GLU A 131 8.99 -17.03 0.42
C GLU A 131 9.71 -15.73 0.81
N VAL A 132 10.86 -15.87 1.47
CA VAL A 132 11.71 -14.73 1.90
C VAL A 132 11.99 -13.77 0.73
N HIS A 133 12.22 -14.31 -0.46
CA HIS A 133 12.44 -13.50 -1.66
C HIS A 133 11.27 -12.57 -1.97
N HIS A 134 10.02 -13.03 -1.84
CA HIS A 134 8.82 -12.22 -2.09
C HIS A 134 8.76 -11.01 -1.16
N PHE A 135 9.07 -11.19 0.13
CA PHE A 135 9.12 -10.08 1.08
C PHE A 135 10.27 -9.13 0.78
N ALA A 136 11.45 -9.66 0.44
CA ALA A 136 12.62 -8.85 0.11
C ALA A 136 12.38 -7.95 -1.11
N VAL A 137 11.78 -8.48 -2.18
CA VAL A 137 11.47 -7.68 -3.37
C VAL A 137 10.37 -6.65 -3.10
N LEU A 138 9.32 -6.99 -2.35
CA LEU A 138 8.27 -6.02 -1.99
C LEU A 138 8.85 -4.86 -1.16
N ALA A 139 9.69 -5.16 -0.16
CA ALA A 139 10.35 -4.14 0.63
C ALA A 139 11.29 -3.28 -0.24
N GLY A 140 12.10 -3.92 -1.10
CA GLY A 140 13.02 -3.22 -2.00
C GLY A 140 12.34 -2.29 -3.00
N TYR A 141 11.11 -2.62 -3.43
CA TYR A 141 10.30 -1.80 -4.33
C TYR A 141 9.33 -0.85 -3.61
N GLY A 142 9.47 -0.72 -2.29
CA GLY A 142 8.91 0.40 -1.54
C GLY A 142 7.72 0.09 -0.64
N ALA A 143 7.41 -1.18 -0.39
CA ALA A 143 6.49 -1.57 0.67
C ALA A 143 7.10 -1.25 2.04
N GLU A 144 6.32 -0.64 2.92
CA GLU A 144 6.69 -0.40 4.33
C GLU A 144 6.25 -1.57 5.21
N ALA A 145 5.21 -2.28 4.82
CA ALA A 145 4.73 -3.48 5.48
C ALA A 145 4.01 -4.41 4.51
N VAL A 146 3.97 -5.71 4.83
CA VAL A 146 3.36 -6.77 4.00
C VAL A 146 2.47 -7.64 4.87
N HIS A 147 1.23 -7.86 4.44
CA HIS A 147 0.30 -8.84 4.99
C HIS A 147 0.12 -10.01 4.02
N PRO A 148 0.78 -11.16 4.26
CA PRO A 148 0.69 -12.34 3.41
C PRO A 148 -0.53 -13.20 3.77
N TYR A 149 -1.76 -12.67 3.60
CA TYR A 149 -2.97 -13.26 4.20
C TYR A 149 -3.16 -14.75 3.86
N LEU A 150 -2.94 -15.14 2.60
CA LEU A 150 -3.18 -16.51 2.18
C LEU A 150 -2.13 -17.47 2.75
N ALA A 151 -0.90 -17.00 2.97
CA ALA A 151 0.15 -17.79 3.60
C ALA A 151 -0.07 -17.97 5.11
N MET A 152 -0.82 -17.06 5.75
CA MET A 152 -1.17 -17.14 7.17
C MET A 152 -2.45 -17.96 7.41
N GLU A 153 -3.33 -18.07 6.41
CA GLU A 153 -4.53 -18.92 6.46
C GLU A 153 -4.23 -20.41 6.19
N THR A 154 -3.05 -20.73 5.64
CA THR A 154 -2.58 -22.10 5.35
C THR A 154 -1.60 -22.61 6.39
#